data_AF-A0A2A4VNX3-F1
#
_entry.id   AF-A0A2A4VNX3-F1
#
_cell.length_a   1.000
_cell.length_b   1.000
_cell.length_c   1.000
_cell.angle_alpha   90.00
_cell.angle_beta   90.00
_cell.angle_gamma   90.00
#
_symmetry.space_group_name_H-M   'P 1'
#
loop_
_entity.id
_entity.type
_entity.pdbx_description
1 polymer ?
#
loop_
_entity_poly.entity_id
_entity_poly.type
_entity_poly.pdbx_seq_one_letter_code
_entity_poly.pdbx_strand_id
1 'polypeptide(L)'
;MNGDGSGRVNLSNHPSEDHFGAWSPDGQQIVFSSNRSGKEQLYVMQRDGSKVRRLTYSEYTDRWPRWAGDGSYIVFDRNDGDKGSNMVLIKPDGSGERQLTENRSYHIK
;
A
#
# COMPACT_ATOMS: atom_id res chain seq x y z
N MET A 1 11.00 -14.59 -17.46
CA MET A 1 9.74 -14.92 -16.76
C MET A 1 9.25 -16.24 -17.30
N ASN A 2 9.23 -17.29 -16.48
CA ASN A 2 8.53 -18.55 -16.77
C ASN A 2 7.37 -18.63 -15.76
N GLY A 3 6.16 -18.94 -16.25
CA GLY A 3 4.90 -18.82 -15.52
C GLY A 3 4.54 -20.01 -14.63
N ASP A 4 5.44 -20.47 -13.76
CA ASP A 4 5.18 -21.61 -12.86
C ASP A 4 5.30 -21.28 -11.35
N GLY A 5 5.61 -20.03 -10.99
CA GLY A 5 5.74 -19.63 -9.59
C GLY A 5 6.93 -20.28 -8.85
N SER A 6 7.78 -21.05 -9.53
CA SER A 6 9.05 -21.57 -9.02
C SER A 6 10.18 -20.58 -9.29
N GLY A 7 10.00 -19.37 -8.76
CA GLY A 7 10.93 -18.25 -8.95
C GLY A 7 10.84 -17.24 -7.82
N ARG A 8 10.38 -17.68 -6.64
CA ARG A 8 10.35 -16.86 -5.43
C ARG A 8 11.78 -16.53 -5.04
N VAL A 9 12.29 -15.42 -5.57
CA VAL A 9 13.42 -14.73 -4.98
C VAL A 9 12.92 -14.16 -3.66
N ASN A 10 13.18 -14.91 -2.58
CA ASN A 10 12.97 -14.51 -1.21
C ASN A 10 14.02 -13.44 -0.87
N LEU A 11 13.63 -12.17 -0.92
CA LEU A 11 14.51 -11.01 -0.63
C LEU A 11 14.38 -10.48 0.80
N SER A 12 13.69 -11.15 1.72
CA SER A 12 13.61 -10.74 3.12
C SER A 12 14.15 -11.82 4.06
N ASN A 13 15.48 -11.91 4.17
CA ASN A 13 16.14 -12.68 5.22
C ASN A 13 16.34 -11.78 6.47
N HIS A 14 15.26 -11.35 7.12
CA HIS A 14 15.36 -10.72 8.45
C HIS A 14 14.12 -11.02 9.32
N PRO A 15 14.28 -11.43 10.60
CA PRO A 15 13.21 -11.82 11.50
C PRO A 15 12.45 -10.64 12.15
N SER A 16 12.19 -9.55 11.41
CA SER A 16 11.33 -8.46 11.88
C SER A 16 10.39 -8.03 10.76
N GLU A 17 9.09 -8.06 11.04
CA GLU A 17 7.95 -7.99 10.11
C GLU A 17 8.02 -6.85 9.06
N ASP A 18 8.30 -7.21 7.79
CA ASP A 18 8.04 -6.38 6.62
C ASP A 18 6.60 -6.67 6.13
N HIS A 19 5.63 -5.89 6.62
CA HIS A 19 4.23 -6.07 6.24
C HIS A 19 3.97 -5.69 4.77
N PHE A 20 3.98 -6.72 3.90
CA PHE A 20 3.30 -6.84 2.60
C PHE A 20 3.53 -5.70 1.57
N GLY A 21 4.66 -5.77 0.86
CA GLY A 21 4.86 -4.99 -0.37
C GLY A 21 4.16 -5.62 -1.60
N ALA A 22 3.69 -4.80 -2.53
CA ALA A 22 3.09 -5.24 -3.79
C ALA A 22 3.82 -4.64 -5.01
N TRP A 23 4.09 -5.49 -5.99
CA TRP A 23 4.65 -5.09 -7.27
C TRP A 23 3.62 -4.35 -8.12
N SER A 24 4.06 -3.31 -8.82
CA SER A 24 3.28 -2.70 -9.90
C SER A 24 3.05 -3.71 -11.04
N PRO A 25 1.97 -3.57 -11.83
CA PRO A 25 1.68 -4.51 -12.91
C PRO A 25 2.76 -4.60 -13.97
N ASP A 26 3.51 -3.51 -14.19
CA ASP A 26 4.67 -3.45 -15.07
C ASP A 26 5.96 -4.01 -14.45
N GLY A 27 5.95 -4.38 -13.16
CA GLY A 27 7.10 -4.91 -12.41
C GLY A 27 8.20 -3.88 -12.12
N GLN A 28 7.96 -2.59 -12.34
CA GLN A 28 8.97 -1.55 -12.21
C GLN A 28 9.04 -0.92 -10.81
N GLN A 29 7.97 -1.03 -10.03
CA GLN A 29 7.85 -0.40 -8.73
C GLN A 29 7.31 -1.38 -7.69
N ILE A 30 7.62 -1.10 -6.42
CA ILE A 30 7.08 -1.79 -5.25
C ILE A 30 6.43 -0.74 -4.36
N VAL A 31 5.18 -0.96 -3.98
CA VAL A 31 4.53 -0.21 -2.90
C VAL A 31 4.60 -1.02 -1.62
N PHE A 32 4.83 -0.39 -0.48
CA PHE A 32 4.90 -1.06 0.82
C PHE A 32 4.48 -0.12 1.95
N SER A 33 4.01 -0.66 3.07
CA SER A 33 3.75 0.10 4.30
C SER A 33 4.99 0.14 5.19
N SER A 34 5.22 1.27 5.87
CA SER A 34 6.32 1.42 6.81
C SER A 34 6.03 2.48 7.86
N ASN A 35 6.45 2.23 9.10
CA ASN A 35 6.29 3.15 10.24
C ASN A 35 7.45 4.16 10.40
N ARG A 36 8.38 4.23 9.44
CA ARG A 36 9.57 5.12 9.48
C ARG A 36 9.30 6.61 9.67
N SER A 37 8.03 7.03 9.61
CA SER A 37 7.60 8.42 9.86
C SER A 37 6.74 8.56 11.14
N GLY A 38 6.82 7.59 12.05
CA GLY A 38 6.13 7.59 13.35
C GLY A 38 4.80 6.82 13.35
N LYS A 39 4.10 6.75 12.22
CA LYS A 39 2.91 5.91 11.98
C LYS A 39 3.10 5.12 10.69
N GLU A 40 2.39 4.00 10.53
CA GLU A 40 2.40 3.24 9.27
C GLU A 40 1.83 4.08 8.13
N GLN A 41 2.64 4.25 7.09
CA GLN A 41 2.33 5.03 5.90
C GLN A 41 2.79 4.25 4.68
N LEU A 42 2.24 4.57 3.52
CA LEU A 42 2.66 3.95 2.29
C LEU A 42 3.88 4.65 1.69
N TYR A 43 4.74 3.84 1.12
CA TYR A 43 5.92 4.24 0.38
C TYR A 43 5.96 3.49 -0.94
N VAL A 44 6.63 4.07 -1.93
CA VAL A 44 6.94 3.42 -3.20
C VAL A 44 8.42 3.51 -3.49
N MET A 45 8.96 2.49 -4.13
CA MET A 45 10.34 2.44 -4.59
C MET A 45 10.43 1.78 -5.96
N GLN A 46 11.56 1.96 -6.64
CA GLN A 46 11.88 1.24 -7.87
C GLN A 46 12.18 -0.22 -7.56
N ARG A 47 12.11 -1.09 -8.57
CA ARG A 47 12.39 -2.53 -8.48
C ARG A 47 13.75 -2.89 -7.87
N ASP A 48 14.72 -1.98 -7.98
CA ASP A 48 16.07 -2.12 -7.46
C ASP A 48 16.22 -1.59 -6.02
N GLY A 49 15.11 -1.18 -5.39
CA GLY A 49 15.07 -0.57 -4.06
C GLY A 49 15.42 0.92 -4.03
N SER A 50 15.76 1.53 -5.17
CA SER A 50 16.10 2.96 -5.24
C SER A 50 14.86 3.86 -5.26
N LYS A 51 15.09 5.17 -5.12
CA LYS A 51 14.07 6.23 -5.19
C LYS A 51 12.88 6.00 -4.27
N VAL A 52 13.13 5.52 -3.05
CA VAL A 52 12.10 5.38 -2.03
C VAL A 52 11.48 6.74 -1.74
N ARG A 53 10.16 6.84 -1.81
CA ARG A 53 9.43 8.05 -1.42
C ARG A 53 8.11 7.71 -0.74
N ARG A 54 7.66 8.61 0.14
CA ARG A 54 6.38 8.50 0.84
C ARG A 54 5.24 8.82 -0.13
N LEU A 55 4.15 8.06 -0.03
CA LEU A 55 2.93 8.24 -0.82
C LEU A 55 1.82 8.88 -0.01
N THR A 56 1.60 8.42 1.22
CA THR A 56 0.51 8.92 2.07
C THR A 56 1.05 9.79 3.21
N TYR A 57 0.28 10.80 3.61
CA TYR A 57 0.66 11.78 4.62
C TYR A 57 -0.44 11.99 5.67
N SER A 58 -1.26 10.96 5.90
CA SER A 58 -2.41 11.07 6.78
C SER A 58 -2.04 10.90 8.26
N GLU A 59 -2.91 11.36 9.15
CA GLU A 59 -2.81 11.13 10.60
C GLU A 59 -3.17 9.68 11.00
N TYR A 60 -3.64 8.88 10.05
CA TYR A 60 -4.13 7.52 10.25
C TYR A 60 -3.07 6.49 9.86
N THR A 61 -3.34 5.21 10.12
CA THR A 61 -2.45 4.12 9.68
C THR A 61 -2.88 3.61 8.32
N ASP A 62 -1.96 3.63 7.35
CA ASP A 62 -2.19 3.20 5.98
C ASP A 62 -1.44 1.88 5.70
N ARG A 63 -2.19 0.83 5.37
CA ARG A 63 -1.70 -0.56 5.34
C ARG A 63 -2.19 -1.34 4.14
N TRP A 64 -1.54 -2.49 3.93
CA TRP A 64 -1.93 -3.53 2.95
C TRP A 64 -2.15 -2.99 1.53
N PRO A 65 -1.15 -2.28 0.97
CA PRO A 65 -1.30 -1.69 -0.34
C PRO A 65 -1.39 -2.76 -1.44
N ARG A 66 -2.22 -2.50 -2.44
CA ARG A 66 -2.40 -3.34 -3.64
C ARG A 66 -2.49 -2.46 -4.87
N TRP A 67 -1.79 -2.81 -5.94
CA TRP A 67 -1.97 -2.15 -7.22
C TRP A 67 -3.27 -2.58 -7.89
N ALA A 68 -3.96 -1.62 -8.52
CA ALA A 68 -4.96 -1.93 -9.53
C ALA A 68 -4.30 -2.67 -10.71
N GLY A 69 -5.04 -3.55 -11.37
CA GLY A 69 -4.49 -4.39 -12.44
C GLY A 69 -3.94 -3.62 -13.65
N ASP A 70 -4.44 -2.40 -13.86
CA ASP A 70 -3.98 -1.48 -14.91
C ASP A 70 -2.86 -0.52 -14.44
N GLY A 71 -2.49 -0.58 -13.16
CA GLY A 71 -1.45 0.26 -12.55
C GLY A 71 -1.87 1.71 -12.31
N SER A 72 -3.14 2.07 -12.57
CA SER A 72 -3.61 3.45 -12.47
C SER A 72 -3.77 3.94 -11.02
N TYR A 73 -3.97 3.00 -10.08
CA TYR A 73 -4.15 3.28 -8.67
C TYR A 73 -3.48 2.24 -7.78
N ILE A 74 -3.27 2.64 -6.54
CA ILE A 74 -2.97 1.80 -5.39
C ILE A 74 -4.18 1.88 -4.46
N VAL A 75 -4.73 0.73 -4.08
CA VAL A 75 -5.76 0.57 -3.05
C VAL A 75 -5.09 0.20 -1.75
N PHE A 76 -5.56 0.75 -0.63
CA PHE A 76 -5.04 0.42 0.70
C PHE A 76 -6.10 0.61 1.77
N ASP A 77 -5.84 0.01 2.93
CA ASP A 77 -6.65 0.15 4.12
C ASP A 77 -6.14 1.32 4.94
N ARG A 78 -7.05 2.25 5.24
CA ARG A 78 -6.81 3.34 6.18
C ARG A 78 -7.58 3.08 7.45
N ASN A 79 -6.88 2.94 8.56
CA ASN A 79 -7.47 2.68 9.87
C ASN A 79 -7.37 3.95 10.74
N ASP A 80 -8.55 4.48 11.10
CA ASP A 80 -8.76 5.68 11.95
C ASP A 80 -8.66 5.32 13.47
N GLY A 81 -8.40 4.06 13.82
CA GLY A 81 -8.45 3.57 15.20
C GLY A 81 -9.89 3.48 15.70
N ASP A 82 -10.54 4.61 15.94
CA ASP A 82 -11.85 4.72 16.58
C ASP A 82 -13.02 4.39 15.63
N LYS A 83 -12.85 4.61 14.32
CA LYS A 83 -13.93 4.47 13.32
C LYS A 83 -13.81 3.24 12.43
N GLY A 84 -12.82 2.38 12.70
CA GLY A 84 -12.50 1.21 11.88
C GLY A 84 -11.67 1.55 10.64
N SER A 85 -11.59 0.59 9.71
CA SER A 85 -10.86 0.72 8.45
C SER A 85 -11.75 1.14 7.28
N ASN A 86 -11.20 1.94 6.37
CA ASN A 86 -11.80 2.30 5.08
C ASN A 86 -10.83 1.96 3.95
N MET A 87 -11.35 1.57 2.79
CA MET A 87 -10.53 1.44 1.59
C MET A 87 -10.33 2.80 0.93
N VAL A 88 -9.09 3.09 0.55
CA VAL A 88 -8.67 4.35 -0.07
C VAL A 88 -7.89 4.04 -1.35
N LEU A 89 -8.11 4.86 -2.38
CA LEU A 89 -7.33 4.88 -3.62
C LEU A 89 -6.32 6.03 -3.56
N ILE A 90 -5.12 5.81 -4.08
CA ILE A 90 -4.16 6.86 -4.40
C ILE A 90 -3.50 6.56 -5.74
N LYS A 91 -3.17 7.58 -6.53
CA LYS A 91 -2.39 7.36 -7.74
C LYS A 91 -0.95 7.01 -7.38
N PRO A 92 -0.23 6.29 -8.25
CA PRO A 92 1.16 5.92 -8.00
C PRO A 92 2.05 7.11 -7.72
N ASP A 93 1.78 8.29 -8.29
CA ASP A 93 2.53 9.54 -8.05
C ASP A 93 2.27 10.15 -6.65
N GLY A 94 1.29 9.65 -5.90
CA GLY A 94 0.88 10.18 -4.59
C GLY A 94 -0.27 11.19 -4.68
N SER A 95 -0.79 11.47 -5.88
CA SER A 95 -1.92 12.39 -6.08
C SER A 95 -3.26 11.65 -6.10
N GLY A 96 -4.36 12.41 -6.11
CA GLY A 96 -5.70 11.86 -6.33
C GLY A 96 -6.16 10.89 -5.25
N GLU A 97 -5.70 11.08 -4.02
CA GLU A 97 -6.17 10.30 -2.88
C GLU A 97 -7.69 10.48 -2.71
N ARG A 98 -8.43 9.37 -2.65
CA ARG A 98 -9.87 9.38 -2.43
C ARG A 98 -10.35 8.10 -1.75
N GLN A 99 -11.30 8.25 -0.84
CA GLN A 99 -11.92 7.14 -0.15
C GLN A 99 -12.86 6.38 -1.09
N LEU A 100 -12.72 5.05 -1.15
CA LEU A 100 -13.55 4.16 -1.98
C LEU A 100 -14.79 3.67 -1.22
N THR A 101 -14.67 3.46 0.09
CA THR A 101 -15.78 3.07 0.97
C THR A 101 -15.91 4.06 2.10
N GLU A 102 -17.07 4.69 2.24
CA GLU A 102 -17.46 5.31 3.51
C GLU A 102 -18.03 4.21 4.40
N ASN A 103 -17.45 4.00 5.58
CA ASN A 103 -18.15 3.29 6.64
C ASN A 103 -19.31 4.19 7.12
N ARG A 104 -20.37 4.29 6.30
CA ARG A 104 -21.63 4.88 6.72
C ARG A 104 -22.23 3.90 7.72
N SER A 105 -22.02 4.17 8.99
CA SER A 105 -22.91 3.67 10.02
C SER A 105 -24.32 4.10 9.63
N TYR A 106 -25.09 3.20 9.02
CA TYR A 106 -26.53 3.37 8.95
C TYR A 106 -27.04 3.27 10.39
N HIS A 107 -27.22 4.40 11.05
CA HIS A 107 -28.12 4.45 12.18
C HIS A 107 -29.52 4.21 11.63
N ILE A 108 -30.03 2.98 11.76
CA ILE A 108 -31.47 2.76 11.75
C ILE A 108 -31.97 3.16 13.13
N LYS A 109 -32.42 4.41 13.28
CA LYS A 109 -33.46 4.83 14.23
C LYS A 109 -34.23 6.00 13.66
#